data_AF-A0AAD9N6Q2-F1
#
_entry.id   AF-A0AAD9N6Q2-F1
#
_cell.length_a   1.000
_cell.length_b   1.000
_cell.length_c   1.000
_cell.angle_alpha   90.00
_cell.angle_beta   90.00
_cell.angle_gamma   90.00
#
_symmetry.space_group_name_H-M   'P 1'
#
loop_
_entity.id
_entity.type
_entity.pdbx_description
1 polymer ?
#
loop_
_entity_poly.entity_id
_entity_poly.type
_entity_poly.pdbx_seq_one_letter_code
_entity_poly.pdbx_strand_id
1 'polypeptide(L)'
;MIPVVLGGGNYTTDVPPHSVINLLDFSSPKSLADYQIELGKDETRYYSYFQWKSDYKLADISSVMMCRLCDGLQENKFPHRPASRHYADYWFGSHGERCDNKLMTRLKKTLIRK
;
A
#
# COMPACT_ATOMS: atom_id res chain seq x y z
N MET A 1 -14.17 -3.24 1.44
CA MET A 1 -13.36 -2.17 2.09
C MET A 1 -12.54 -1.45 1.04
N ILE A 2 -12.48 -0.11 1.10
CA ILE A 2 -11.65 0.73 0.23
C ILE A 2 -10.34 1.04 0.98
N PRO A 3 -9.16 0.77 0.41
CA PRO A 3 -7.89 1.13 1.04
C PRO A 3 -7.70 2.65 1.09
N VAL A 4 -7.36 3.17 2.27
CA VAL A 4 -6.84 4.53 2.45
C VAL A 4 -5.32 4.42 2.54
N VAL A 5 -4.58 5.09 1.67
CA VAL A 5 -3.13 4.94 1.54
C VAL A 5 -2.39 6.22 1.93
N LEU A 6 -1.26 6.04 2.62
CA LEU A 6 -0.32 7.09 2.98
C LEU A 6 1.10 6.51 2.84
N GLY A 7 1.88 7.00 1.88
CA GLY A 7 3.22 6.49 1.63
C GLY A 7 3.85 7.06 0.35
N GLY A 8 5.07 6.64 0.03
CA GLY A 8 5.85 7.15 -1.11
C GLY A 8 5.67 6.41 -2.44
N GLY A 9 4.62 5.58 -2.58
CA GLY A 9 4.31 4.88 -3.83
C GLY A 9 3.65 5.79 -4.88
N ASN A 10 3.72 5.44 -6.16
CA ASN A 10 2.99 6.16 -7.19
C ASN A 10 1.64 5.48 -7.46
N TYR A 11 0.60 5.89 -6.73
CA TYR A 11 -0.73 5.27 -6.83
C TYR A 11 -1.49 5.57 -8.13
N THR A 12 -0.91 6.37 -9.04
CA THR A 12 -1.46 6.52 -10.39
C THR A 12 -1.02 5.40 -11.33
N THR A 13 0.12 4.74 -11.04
CA THR A 13 0.72 3.70 -11.90
C THR A 13 0.87 2.35 -11.22
N ASP A 14 1.00 2.31 -9.90
CA ASP A 14 1.35 1.10 -9.15
C ASP A 14 0.11 0.29 -8.72
N VAL A 15 -1.08 0.88 -8.76
CA VAL A 15 -2.37 0.26 -8.41
C VAL A 15 -3.39 0.47 -9.52
N PRO A 16 -4.49 -0.31 -9.57
CA PRO A 16 -5.54 -0.09 -10.55
C PRO A 16 -6.13 1.32 -10.37
N PRO A 17 -6.50 2.00 -11.46
CA PRO A 17 -7.16 3.29 -11.37
C PRO A 17 -8.38 3.22 -10.45
N HIS A 18 -8.59 4.27 -9.66
CA HIS A 18 -9.77 4.39 -8.78
C HIS A 18 -9.95 3.23 -7.78
N SER A 19 -8.86 2.60 -7.35
CA SER A 19 -8.90 1.47 -6.40
C SER A 19 -8.56 1.84 -4.95
N VAL A 20 -8.04 3.04 -4.71
CA VAL A 20 -7.57 3.52 -3.40
C VAL A 20 -7.98 4.99 -3.19
N ILE A 21 -7.99 5.41 -1.93
CA ILE A 21 -8.09 6.83 -1.53
C ILE A 21 -6.70 7.25 -1.03
N ASN A 22 -6.02 8.14 -1.75
CA ASN A 22 -4.72 8.65 -1.35
C ASN A 22 -4.88 9.81 -0.38
N LEU A 23 -4.32 9.68 0.84
CA LEU A 23 -4.42 10.69 1.88
C LEU A 23 -3.80 12.03 1.47
N LEU A 24 -2.78 12.00 0.60
CA LEU A 24 -2.09 13.19 0.11
C LEU A 24 -2.92 14.03 -0.88
N ASP A 25 -4.06 13.52 -1.36
CA ASP A 25 -4.98 14.26 -2.24
C ASP A 25 -5.89 15.21 -1.45
N PHE A 26 -5.85 15.16 -0.10
CA PHE A 26 -6.69 15.93 0.80
C PHE A 26 -5.87 16.98 1.55
N SER A 27 -6.45 18.16 1.78
CA SER A 27 -5.78 19.26 2.48
C SER A 27 -5.61 19.02 3.98
N SER A 28 -6.40 18.12 4.56
CA SER A 28 -6.35 17.76 5.98
C SER A 28 -6.98 16.38 6.27
N PRO A 29 -6.61 15.73 7.39
CA PRO A 29 -7.29 14.51 7.84
C PRO A 29 -8.81 14.70 8.02
N LYS A 30 -9.25 15.89 8.44
CA LYS A 30 -10.67 16.22 8.55
C LYS A 30 -11.36 16.19 7.19
N SER A 31 -10.78 16.80 6.16
CA SER A 31 -11.39 16.80 4.82
C SER A 31 -11.51 15.40 4.22
N LEU A 32 -10.55 14.51 4.51
CA LEU A 32 -10.63 13.10 4.16
C LEU A 32 -11.74 12.36 4.93
N ALA A 33 -11.90 12.64 6.22
CA ALA A 33 -12.97 12.05 7.03
C ALA A 33 -14.36 12.49 6.54
N ASP A 34 -14.53 13.78 6.26
CA ASP A 34 -15.78 14.34 5.72
C ASP A 34 -16.09 13.71 4.35
N TYR A 35 -15.09 13.56 3.48
CA TYR A 35 -15.23 12.87 2.20
C TYR A 35 -15.69 11.41 2.36
N GLN A 36 -15.10 10.65 3.30
CA GLN A 36 -15.46 9.25 3.54
C GLN A 36 -16.88 9.10 4.10
N ILE A 37 -17.33 10.03 4.93
CA ILE A 37 -18.71 10.06 5.44
C ILE A 37 -19.69 10.26 4.28
N GLU A 38 -19.43 11.22 3.39
CA GLU A 38 -20.27 11.45 2.21
C GLU A 38 -20.21 10.28 1.22
N LEU A 39 -19.02 9.69 1.02
CA LEU A 39 -18.86 8.51 0.18
C LEU A 39 -19.66 7.30 0.71
N GLY A 40 -19.71 7.11 2.03
CA GLY A 40 -20.47 6.02 2.65
C GLY A 40 -21.99 6.15 2.51
N LYS A 41 -22.50 7.35 2.19
CA LYS A 41 -23.93 7.60 1.94
C LYS A 41 -24.34 7.35 0.48
N ASP A 42 -23.37 7.32 -0.43
CA ASP A 42 -23.60 7.12 -1.87
C ASP A 42 -23.09 5.74 -2.28
N GLU A 43 -23.98 4.76 -2.32
CA GLU A 43 -23.66 3.39 -2.70
C GLU A 43 -23.03 3.31 -4.09
N THR A 44 -23.51 4.11 -5.05
CA THR A 44 -23.01 4.05 -6.43
C THR A 44 -21.56 4.51 -6.49
N ARG A 45 -21.24 5.64 -5.83
CA ARG A 45 -19.87 6.13 -5.72
C ARG A 45 -19.01 5.17 -4.92
N TYR A 46 -19.51 4.61 -3.82
CA TYR A 46 -18.76 3.60 -3.03
C TYR A 46 -18.42 2.38 -3.88
N TYR A 47 -19.39 1.81 -4.61
CA TYR A 47 -19.17 0.62 -5.45
C TYR A 47 -18.25 0.88 -6.63
N SER A 48 -18.15 2.12 -7.13
CA SER A 48 -17.22 2.47 -8.19
C SER A 48 -15.76 2.15 -7.84
N TYR A 49 -15.37 2.23 -6.57
CA TYR A 49 -14.02 1.88 -6.08
C TYR A 49 -13.68 0.39 -6.17
N PHE A 50 -14.66 -0.48 -6.48
CA PHE A 50 -14.46 -1.92 -6.60
C PHE A 50 -14.52 -2.42 -8.04
N GLN A 51 -14.84 -1.54 -9.01
CA GLN A 51 -14.98 -1.92 -10.42
C GLN A 51 -13.71 -2.55 -10.98
N TRP A 52 -12.52 -2.09 -10.56
CA TRP A 52 -11.25 -2.70 -10.97
C TRP A 52 -11.17 -4.23 -10.71
N LYS A 53 -11.94 -4.79 -9.77
CA LYS A 53 -11.94 -6.24 -9.51
C LYS A 53 -12.50 -7.06 -10.69
N SER A 54 -13.31 -6.47 -11.58
CA SER A 54 -13.70 -7.13 -12.82
C SER A 54 -12.52 -7.29 -13.75
N ASP A 55 -11.65 -6.27 -13.82
CA ASP A 55 -10.63 -6.13 -14.86
C ASP A 55 -9.29 -6.75 -14.46
N TYR A 56 -9.05 -6.94 -13.16
CA TYR A 56 -7.78 -7.46 -12.64
C TYR A 56 -7.99 -8.71 -11.78
N LYS A 57 -7.00 -9.60 -11.82
CA LYS A 57 -6.83 -10.73 -10.89
C LYS A 57 -5.49 -10.60 -10.18
N LEU A 58 -5.41 -11.14 -8.97
CA LEU A 58 -4.16 -11.22 -8.24
C LEU A 58 -3.32 -12.38 -8.76
N ALA A 59 -2.05 -12.13 -9.04
CA ALA A 59 -1.07 -13.19 -9.24
C ALA A 59 -0.84 -13.90 -7.90
N ASP A 60 -0.89 -15.23 -7.90
CA ASP A 60 -0.45 -15.98 -6.74
C ASP A 60 1.08 -15.95 -6.68
N ILE A 61 1.60 -15.09 -5.82
CA ILE A 61 3.03 -14.93 -5.54
C ILE A 61 3.39 -15.39 -4.13
N SER A 62 2.44 -16.04 -3.43
CA SER A 62 2.58 -16.39 -2.01
C SER A 62 3.80 -17.28 -1.78
N SER A 63 3.95 -18.34 -2.57
CA SER A 63 5.09 -19.26 -2.51
C SER A 63 6.44 -18.55 -2.72
N VAL A 64 6.53 -17.70 -3.75
CA VAL A 64 7.75 -16.96 -4.08
C VAL A 64 8.13 -15.96 -2.98
N MET A 65 7.13 -15.27 -2.42
CA MET A 65 7.34 -14.32 -1.33
C MET A 65 7.82 -15.03 -0.06
N MET A 66 7.20 -16.16 0.29
CA MET A 66 7.57 -16.95 1.47
C MET A 66 8.98 -17.53 1.34
N CYS A 67 9.36 -18.09 0.19
CA CYS A 67 10.73 -18.56 -0.02
C CYS A 67 11.76 -17.44 0.14
N ARG A 68 11.51 -16.25 -0.44
CA ARG A 68 12.43 -15.10 -0.29
C ARG A 68 12.55 -14.61 1.15
N LEU A 69 11.45 -14.66 1.90
CA LEU A 69 11.48 -14.36 3.33
C LEU A 69 12.35 -15.37 4.07
N CYS A 70 12.17 -16.68 3.81
CA CYS A 70 12.98 -17.73 4.40
C CYS A 70 14.47 -17.57 4.08
N ASP A 71 14.82 -17.30 2.82
CA ASP A 71 16.21 -17.07 2.40
C ASP A 71 16.81 -15.88 3.15
N GLY A 72 16.07 -14.76 3.22
CA GLY A 72 16.53 -13.56 3.94
C GLY A 72 16.70 -13.77 5.44
N LEU A 73 15.87 -14.63 6.06
CA LEU A 73 16.02 -15.02 7.46
C LEU A 73 17.24 -15.93 7.67
N GLN A 74 17.43 -16.92 6.79
CA GLN A 74 18.57 -17.85 6.85
C GLN A 74 19.91 -17.12 6.67
N GLU A 75 19.96 -16.13 5.78
CA GLU A 75 21.17 -15.33 5.52
C GLU A 75 21.33 -14.16 6.51
N ASN A 76 20.45 -14.04 7.51
CA ASN A 76 20.43 -12.96 8.50
C ASN A 76 20.46 -11.54 7.86
N LYS A 77 19.75 -11.37 6.73
CA LYS A 77 19.66 -10.11 5.98
C LYS A 77 18.80 -9.04 6.64
N PHE A 78 18.08 -9.38 7.71
CA PHE A 78 17.19 -8.50 8.46
C PHE A 78 17.74 -8.27 9.87
N PRO A 79 18.73 -7.36 10.05
CA PRO A 79 19.27 -7.10 11.37
C PRO A 79 18.18 -6.59 12.30
N HIS A 80 18.19 -7.08 13.54
CA HIS A 80 17.24 -6.65 14.58
C HIS A 80 17.42 -5.15 14.85
N ARG A 81 16.48 -4.33 14.36
CA ARG A 81 16.42 -2.90 14.69
C ARG A 81 15.49 -2.74 15.90
N PRO A 82 15.95 -2.18 17.03
CA PRO A 82 15.06 -1.87 18.14
C PRO A 82 13.99 -0.88 17.65
N ALA A 83 12.72 -1.17 17.92
CA ALA A 83 11.63 -0.29 17.54
C ALA A 83 11.83 1.09 18.21
N SER A 84 11.70 2.17 17.43
CA SER A 84 11.70 3.50 18.01
C SER A 84 10.54 3.64 18.98
N ARG A 85 10.79 4.28 20.12
CA ARG A 85 9.72 4.68 21.07
C ARG A 85 8.90 5.85 20.54
N HIS A 86 9.40 6.55 19.52
CA HIS A 86 8.69 7.64 18.88
C HIS A 86 7.89 7.10 17.69
N TYR A 87 6.57 7.29 17.75
CA TYR A 87 5.63 6.81 16.73
C TYR A 87 6.03 7.26 15.32
N ALA A 88 6.41 8.54 15.16
CA ALA A 88 6.75 9.06 13.83
C ALA A 88 8.00 8.37 13.28
N ASP A 89 9.01 8.14 14.10
CA ASP A 89 10.25 7.50 13.68
C ASP A 89 10.04 6.00 13.37
N TYR A 90 9.10 5.36 14.07
CA TYR A 90 8.71 3.98 13.79
C TYR A 90 8.09 3.84 12.39
N TRP A 91 7.20 4.76 12.00
CA TRP A 91 6.50 4.70 10.71
C TRP A 91 7.27 5.33 9.55
N PHE A 92 8.03 6.40 9.80
CA PHE A 92 8.68 7.21 8.76
C PHE A 92 10.21 7.12 8.77
N GLY A 93 10.81 6.47 9.77
CA GLY A 93 12.25 6.41 9.97
C GLY A 93 12.80 7.67 10.64
N SER A 94 13.87 7.54 11.43
CA SER A 94 14.46 8.65 12.18
C SER A 94 15.22 9.68 11.32
N HIS A 95 15.64 9.32 10.10
CA HIS A 95 16.44 10.20 9.23
C HIS A 95 16.26 9.94 7.72
N GLY A 96 15.05 9.59 7.27
CA GLY A 96 14.82 9.39 5.83
C GLY A 96 15.58 8.19 5.23
N GLU A 97 16.08 7.28 6.07
CA GLU A 97 16.41 5.90 5.68
C GLU A 97 15.13 5.20 5.25
N ARG A 98 14.65 5.52 4.05
CA ARG A 98 13.57 4.77 3.41
C ARG A 98 14.08 3.35 3.22
N CYS A 99 13.23 2.36 3.43
CA CYS A 99 13.49 1.00 2.96
C CYS A 99 14.06 1.08 1.54
N ASP A 100 15.20 0.44 1.24
CA ASP A 100 15.74 0.48 -0.13
C ASP A 100 14.69 -0.15 -1.06
N ASN A 101 14.05 0.70 -1.86
CA ASN A 101 12.90 0.35 -2.70
C ASN A 101 13.23 -0.72 -3.75
N LYS A 102 14.51 -1.10 -3.92
CA LYS A 102 14.95 -2.16 -4.83
C LYS A 102 14.20 -3.48 -4.64
N LEU A 103 13.71 -3.79 -3.44
CA LEU A 103 12.87 -4.97 -3.21
C LEU A 103 11.45 -4.83 -3.79
N MET A 104 10.87 -3.63 -3.74
CA MET A 104 9.52 -3.34 -4.21
C MET A 104 9.45 -3.18 -5.74
N THR A 105 10.53 -2.70 -6.38
CA THR A 105 10.60 -2.55 -7.84
C THR A 105 10.44 -3.88 -8.58
N ARG A 106 10.69 -5.02 -7.91
CA ARG A 106 10.56 -6.38 -8.47
C ARG A 106 9.20 -7.05 -8.23
N LEU A 107 8.33 -6.49 -7.39
CA LEU A 107 6.98 -7.02 -7.12
C LEU A 107 5.89 -6.38 -8.01
N LYS A 108 6.30 -5.60 -9.00
CA LYS A 108 5.45 -4.82 -9.93
C LYS A 108 4.40 -5.60 -10.75
N LYS A 109 4.18 -6.90 -10.52
CA LYS A 109 3.19 -7.71 -11.25
C LYS A 109 2.40 -8.65 -10.36
N THR A 110 1.83 -8.12 -9.27
CA THR A 110 0.80 -8.84 -8.51
C THR A 110 -0.59 -8.65 -9.12
N LEU A 111 -0.80 -7.64 -9.96
CA LEU A 111 -2.06 -7.41 -10.66
C LEU A 111 -1.93 -7.80 -12.13
N ILE A 112 -2.74 -8.77 -12.54
CA ILE A 112 -2.80 -9.28 -13.91
C ILE A 112 -4.15 -8.86 -14.48
N ARG A 113 -4.17 -8.18 -15.63
CA ARG A 113 -5.42 -7.87 -16.34
C ARG A 113 -6.07 -9.18 -16.81
N LYS A 114 -7.38 -9.34 -16.61
CA LYS A 114 -8.13 -10.51 -17.08
C LYS A 114 -8.27 -10.50 -18.60
#